data_AF-A0A954DXF4-F1
#
_entry.id   AF-A0A954DXF4-F1
#
_cell.length_a   1.000
_cell.length_b   1.000
_cell.length_c   1.000
_cell.angle_alpha   90.00
_cell.angle_beta   90.00
_cell.angle_gamma   90.00
#
_symmetry.space_group_name_H-M   'P 1'
#
loop_
_entity.id
_entity.type
_entity.pdbx_description
1 polymer ?
#
loop_
_entity_poly.entity_id
_entity_poly.type
_entity_poly.pdbx_seq_one_letter_code
_entity_poly.pdbx_strand_id
1 'polypeptide(L)'
;MSSSSRLRCTPLIVALCALAAPGGVARSASVLPAAADASAVDGKVFLTVEEALALVFEGCEVTRSTEYFNDERKQRVTDLAKHEFERGMLYPYRATKDGELVGTAYVDKHRVRTLAESVMFVVG
;
A
#
# COMPACT_ATOMS: atom_id res chain seq x y z
N MET A 1 29.57 11.02 -26.11
CA MET A 1 28.33 11.82 -26.12
C MET A 1 27.44 11.27 -25.02
N SER A 2 27.42 11.90 -23.83
CA SER A 2 26.48 12.96 -23.43
C SER A 2 25.06 12.39 -23.37
N SER A 3 24.34 12.25 -22.25
CA SER A 3 24.16 13.15 -21.10
C SER A 3 23.57 12.29 -19.95
N SER A 4 24.18 12.14 -18.77
CA SER A 4 24.08 13.06 -17.62
C SER A 4 22.71 13.73 -17.46
N SER A 5 21.82 13.09 -16.70
CA SER A 5 20.65 13.74 -16.08
C SER A 5 20.59 13.33 -14.61
N ARG A 6 21.56 13.82 -13.83
CA ARG A 6 21.45 13.92 -12.38
C ARG A 6 20.66 15.19 -12.07
N LEU A 7 19.38 15.06 -11.75
CA LEU A 7 18.66 16.01 -10.90
C LEU A 7 18.17 15.15 -9.73
N ARG A 8 18.80 15.15 -8.55
CA ARG A 8 18.73 16.22 -7.54
C ARG A 8 17.34 16.89 -7.56
N CYS A 9 16.40 16.31 -6.83
CA CYS A 9 15.36 17.11 -6.19
C CYS A 9 15.19 16.62 -4.76
N THR A 10 15.72 17.43 -3.87
CA THR A 10 15.87 17.34 -2.44
C THR A 10 14.50 17.19 -1.75
N PRO A 11 14.40 16.51 -0.59
CA PRO A 11 13.23 16.59 0.26
C PRO A 11 13.19 17.99 0.91
N LEU A 12 12.15 18.76 0.65
CA LEU A 12 11.89 20.06 1.28
C LEU A 12 10.43 20.06 1.76
N ILE A 13 10.22 19.73 3.03
CA ILE A 13 9.95 20.70 4.11
C ILE A 13 8.53 21.28 4.00
N VAL A 14 7.71 20.86 4.97
CA VAL A 14 6.84 21.69 5.82
C VAL A 14 5.95 22.72 5.11
N ALA A 15 4.65 22.40 5.05
CA ALA A 15 3.59 23.39 5.12
C ALA A 15 2.60 22.90 6.18
N LEU A 16 2.90 23.11 7.46
CA LEU A 16 2.49 24.29 8.23
C LEU A 16 0.98 24.56 8.12
N CYS A 17 0.21 23.87 8.98
CA CYS A 17 -1.10 24.29 9.40
C CYS A 17 -1.04 25.73 9.92
N ALA A 18 -1.71 26.64 9.22
CA ALA A 18 -2.02 27.97 9.71
C ALA A 18 -3.55 28.16 9.67
N LEU A 19 -4.23 27.72 10.73
CA LEU A 19 -5.55 28.22 11.09
C LEU A 19 -5.34 29.22 12.23
N ALA A 20 -5.48 30.52 11.97
CA ALA A 20 -5.48 31.52 13.04
C ALA A 20 -6.29 32.77 12.64
N ALA A 21 -7.51 32.85 13.16
CA ALA A 21 -8.14 34.04 13.74
C ALA A 21 -8.98 33.51 14.92
N PRO A 22 -9.16 34.23 16.05
CA PRO A 22 -9.28 35.69 16.15
C PRO A 22 -8.48 36.33 17.31
N GLY A 23 -8.45 37.67 17.31
CA GLY A 23 -7.98 38.46 18.45
C GLY A 23 -8.93 38.39 19.65
N GLY A 24 -8.37 38.53 20.85
CA GLY A 24 -9.16 38.70 22.07
C GLY A 24 -8.45 38.32 23.36
N VAL A 25 -7.87 39.33 24.04
CA VAL A 25 -7.80 39.52 25.51
C VAL A 25 -7.07 38.48 26.39
N ALA A 26 -5.91 38.94 26.89
CA ALA A 26 -5.39 38.85 28.25
C ALA A 26 -5.80 37.69 29.19
N ARG A 27 -4.81 36.89 29.63
CA ARG A 27 -4.26 36.89 31.00
C ARG A 27 -3.31 35.70 31.20
N SER A 28 -2.18 35.99 31.84
CA SER A 28 -1.14 35.05 32.23
C SER A 28 -1.64 33.98 33.20
N ALA A 29 -1.35 32.72 32.89
CA ALA A 29 -1.14 31.65 33.84
C ALA A 29 -0.24 30.60 33.18
N SER A 30 1.04 30.63 33.53
CA SER A 30 2.03 29.64 33.15
C SER A 30 1.70 28.31 33.84
N VAL A 31 0.98 27.44 33.14
CA VAL A 31 0.85 26.02 33.49
C VAL A 31 1.83 25.28 32.58
N LEU A 32 2.86 24.66 33.18
CA LEU A 32 3.73 23.74 32.46
C LEU A 32 2.88 22.56 31.95
N PRO A 33 2.89 22.23 30.65
CA PRO A 33 2.32 20.97 30.21
C PRO A 33 3.24 19.85 30.71
N ALA A 34 2.68 18.99 31.57
CA ALA A 34 3.28 17.72 31.91
C ALA A 34 3.54 16.98 30.60
N ALA A 35 4.81 16.64 30.34
CA ALA A 35 5.18 15.74 29.27
C ALA A 35 4.52 14.39 29.55
N ALA A 36 3.39 14.14 28.90
CA ALA A 36 2.80 12.83 28.85
C ALA A 36 3.77 11.95 28.06
N ASP A 37 4.43 11.02 28.75
CA ASP A 37 5.13 9.90 28.13
C ASP A 37 4.16 9.21 27.17
N ALA A 38 4.32 9.52 25.88
CA ALA A 38 3.69 8.79 24.79
C ALA A 38 4.31 7.40 24.78
N SER A 39 3.77 6.52 25.61
CA SER A 39 4.05 5.10 25.57
C SER A 39 3.69 4.65 24.17
N ALA A 40 4.70 4.27 23.37
CA ALA A 40 4.48 3.70 22.06
C ALA A 40 3.66 2.43 22.24
N VAL A 41 2.36 2.52 21.99
CA VAL A 41 1.50 1.35 21.88
C VAL A 41 1.98 0.64 20.62
N ASP A 42 2.70 -0.46 20.79
CA ASP A 42 3.06 -1.40 19.73
C ASP A 42 1.78 -2.14 19.29
N GLY A 43 0.88 -1.37 18.67
CA GLY A 43 -0.37 -1.86 18.13
C GLY A 43 -0.10 -2.40 16.74
N LYS A 44 -0.12 -3.73 16.60
CA LYS A 44 -0.07 -4.37 15.28
C LYS A 44 -1.26 -3.89 14.45
N VAL A 45 -1.01 -3.03 13.47
CA VAL A 45 -2.04 -2.50 12.56
C VAL A 45 -2.41 -3.61 11.59
N PHE A 46 -3.63 -4.12 11.69
CA PHE A 46 -4.20 -5.06 10.74
C PHE A 46 -4.93 -4.28 9.66
N LEU A 47 -4.33 -4.22 8.47
CA LEU A 47 -4.98 -3.63 7.31
C LEU A 47 -5.94 -4.63 6.69
N THR A 48 -7.11 -4.13 6.28
CA THR A 48 -7.97 -4.83 5.32
C THR A 48 -7.31 -4.86 3.94
N VAL A 49 -7.82 -5.72 3.05
CA VAL A 49 -7.28 -5.82 1.68
C VAL A 49 -7.52 -4.51 0.93
N GLU A 50 -8.68 -3.90 1.15
CA GLU A 50 -9.10 -2.66 0.52
C GLU A 50 -8.23 -1.48 0.97
N GLU A 51 -7.92 -1.38 2.27
CA GLU A 51 -7.00 -0.38 2.80
C GLU A 51 -5.57 -0.58 2.25
N ALA A 52 -5.10 -1.83 2.18
CA ALA A 52 -3.79 -2.12 1.61
C ALA A 52 -3.72 -1.74 0.12
N LEU A 53 -4.78 -2.00 -0.66
CA LEU A 53 -4.85 -1.60 -2.07
C LEU A 53 -4.89 -0.07 -2.23
N ALA A 54 -5.61 0.64 -1.36
CA ALA A 54 -5.65 2.10 -1.38
C ALA A 54 -4.29 2.73 -1.07
N LEU A 55 -3.50 2.10 -0.17
CA LEU A 55 -2.14 2.53 0.16
C LEU A 55 -1.13 2.23 -0.96
N VAL A 56 -1.29 1.11 -1.66
CA VAL A 56 -0.37 0.73 -2.74
C VAL A 56 -0.67 1.49 -4.03
N PHE A 57 -1.95 1.67 -4.37
CA PHE A 57 -2.40 2.22 -5.64
C PHE A 57 -3.13 3.55 -5.44
N GLU A 58 -2.42 4.54 -4.88
CA GLU A 58 -2.98 5.87 -4.65
C GLU A 58 -3.41 6.54 -5.97
N GLY A 59 -4.69 6.93 -6.03
CA GLY A 59 -5.26 7.62 -7.19
C GLY A 59 -5.41 6.75 -8.44
N CYS A 60 -5.39 5.42 -8.30
CA CYS A 60 -5.66 4.49 -9.39
C CYS A 60 -7.04 3.83 -9.21
N GLU A 61 -7.67 3.46 -10.32
CA GLU A 61 -8.86 2.62 -10.32
C GLU A 61 -8.45 1.15 -10.18
N VAL A 62 -8.90 0.48 -9.12
CA VAL A 62 -8.56 -0.92 -8.84
C VAL A 62 -9.78 -1.80 -9.09
N THR A 63 -9.65 -2.75 -10.03
CA THR A 63 -10.72 -3.72 -10.35
C THR A 63 -10.25 -5.15 -10.09
N ARG A 64 -11.11 -5.94 -9.43
CA ARG A 64 -10.87 -7.38 -9.25
C ARG A 64 -11.30 -8.13 -10.51
N SER A 65 -10.36 -8.83 -11.13
CA SER A 65 -10.59 -9.64 -12.32
C SER A 65 -10.48 -11.14 -12.00
N THR A 66 -11.05 -11.97 -12.88
CA THR A 66 -10.93 -13.44 -12.79
C THR A 66 -10.15 -13.94 -13.99
N GLU A 67 -9.03 -14.60 -13.75
CA GLU A 67 -8.15 -15.14 -14.77
C GLU A 67 -8.17 -16.67 -14.73
N TYR A 68 -8.55 -17.29 -15.84
CA TYR A 68 -8.54 -18.74 -15.99
C TYR A 68 -7.24 -19.20 -16.68
N PHE A 69 -6.68 -20.30 -16.19
CA PHE A 69 -5.47 -20.90 -16.72
C PHE A 69 -5.86 -22.16 -17.51
N ASN A 70 -5.64 -22.12 -18.82
CA ASN A 70 -5.67 -23.31 -19.68
C ASN A 70 -4.39 -24.14 -19.46
N ASP A 71 -4.37 -25.36 -19.98
CA ASP A 71 -3.27 -26.30 -19.71
C ASP A 71 -1.92 -25.79 -20.23
N GLU A 72 -1.90 -25.05 -21.34
CA GLU A 72 -0.68 -24.38 -21.84
C GLU A 72 -0.14 -23.32 -20.87
N ARG A 73 -1.01 -22.51 -20.26
CA ARG A 73 -0.61 -21.51 -19.25
C ARG A 73 -0.16 -22.20 -17.97
N LYS A 74 -0.84 -23.27 -17.53
CA LYS A 74 -0.43 -24.06 -16.37
C LYS A 74 0.96 -24.65 -16.56
N GLN A 75 1.23 -25.26 -17.72
CA GLN A 75 2.53 -25.83 -18.03
C GLN A 75 3.64 -24.76 -17.97
N ARG A 76 3.39 -23.60 -18.59
CA ARG A 76 4.35 -22.47 -18.52
C ARG A 76 4.63 -22.02 -17.09
N VAL A 77 3.61 -21.92 -16.24
CA VAL A 77 3.80 -21.56 -14.83
C VAL A 77 4.60 -22.64 -14.10
N THR A 78 4.28 -23.92 -14.30
CA THR A 78 5.03 -25.04 -13.71
C THR A 78 6.50 -25.02 -14.12
N ASP A 79 6.79 -24.73 -15.40
CA ASP A 79 8.15 -24.66 -15.92
C ASP A 79 8.93 -23.48 -15.33
N LEU A 80 8.27 -22.35 -15.05
CA LEU A 80 8.89 -21.17 -14.42
C LEU A 80 9.06 -21.35 -12.92
N ALA A 81 8.04 -21.88 -12.23
CA ALA A 81 8.03 -22.07 -10.78
C ALA A 81 8.85 -23.28 -10.33
N LYS A 82 9.17 -24.21 -11.26
CA LYS A 82 9.80 -25.51 -10.97
C LYS A 82 9.01 -26.34 -9.96
N HIS A 83 7.70 -26.11 -9.90
CA HIS A 83 6.75 -26.80 -9.03
C HIS A 83 5.41 -26.89 -9.76
N GLU A 84 4.66 -27.97 -9.53
CA GLU A 84 3.31 -28.13 -10.06
C GLU A 84 2.39 -26.97 -9.65
N PHE A 85 1.70 -26.39 -10.63
CA PHE A 85 0.70 -25.34 -10.42
C PHE A 85 -0.71 -25.92 -10.39
N GLU A 86 -1.24 -26.15 -9.20
CA GLU A 86 -2.54 -26.80 -8.99
C GLU A 86 -3.74 -25.88 -9.26
N ARG A 87 -3.56 -24.55 -9.14
CA ARG A 87 -4.68 -23.59 -9.21
C ARG A 87 -5.07 -23.32 -10.67
N GLY A 88 -6.31 -23.64 -11.05
CA GLY A 88 -6.82 -23.33 -12.40
C GLY A 88 -7.30 -21.89 -12.62
N MET A 89 -7.39 -21.08 -11.55
CA MET A 89 -7.99 -19.76 -11.58
C MET A 89 -7.33 -18.83 -10.55
N LEU A 90 -7.14 -17.57 -10.92
CA LEU A 90 -6.62 -16.50 -10.07
C LEU A 90 -7.59 -15.32 -10.04
N TYR A 91 -7.49 -14.52 -8.96
CA TYR A 91 -8.29 -13.31 -8.77
C TYR A 91 -7.41 -12.06 -8.61
N PRO A 92 -6.68 -11.64 -9.66
CA PRO A 92 -5.82 -10.47 -9.57
C PRO A 92 -6.63 -9.16 -9.46
N TYR A 93 -6.12 -8.24 -8.65
CA TYR A 93 -6.54 -6.84 -8.63
C TYR A 93 -5.71 -6.07 -9.64
N ARG A 94 -6.34 -5.53 -10.68
CA ARG A 94 -5.69 -4.71 -11.70
C ARG A 94 -5.87 -3.24 -11.35
N ALA A 95 -4.77 -2.52 -11.21
CA ALA A 95 -4.77 -1.08 -10.97
C ALA A 95 -4.52 -0.35 -12.28
N THR A 96 -5.45 0.51 -12.68
CA THR A 96 -5.36 1.33 -13.87
C THR A 96 -5.37 2.81 -13.53
N LYS A 97 -4.54 3.60 -14.22
CA LYS A 97 -4.51 5.06 -14.10
C LYS A 97 -4.59 5.64 -15.51
N ASP A 98 -5.55 6.52 -15.74
CA ASP A 98 -5.79 7.14 -17.06
C ASP A 98 -5.95 6.10 -18.19
N GLY A 99 -6.49 4.91 -17.87
CA GLY A 99 -6.68 3.80 -18.81
C GLY A 99 -5.46 2.89 -19.02
N GLU A 100 -4.32 3.19 -18.41
CA GLU A 100 -3.10 2.37 -18.49
C GLU A 100 -2.96 1.46 -17.25
N LEU A 101 -2.53 0.21 -17.45
CA LEU A 101 -2.28 -0.74 -16.36
C LEU A 101 -0.98 -0.36 -15.62
N VAL A 102 -1.12 0.13 -14.39
CA VAL A 102 0.01 0.55 -13.53
C VAL A 102 0.56 -0.63 -12.72
N GLY A 103 -0.29 -1.60 -12.39
CA GLY A 103 0.15 -2.77 -11.65
C GLY A 103 -0.95 -3.79 -11.42
N THR A 104 -0.54 -4.96 -10.96
CA THR A 104 -1.41 -6.07 -10.59
C THR A 104 -1.06 -6.53 -9.18
N ALA A 105 -2.05 -6.62 -8.30
CA ALA A 105 -1.90 -7.18 -6.97
C ALA A 105 -2.54 -8.57 -6.85
N TYR A 106 -1.83 -9.47 -6.18
CA TYR A 106 -2.27 -10.81 -5.83
C TYR A 106 -2.31 -10.93 -4.31
N VAL A 107 -3.43 -11.40 -3.78
CA VAL A 107 -3.58 -11.60 -2.33
C VAL A 107 -3.64 -13.11 -2.07
N ASP A 108 -2.73 -13.61 -1.25
CA ASP A 108 -2.79 -14.96 -0.72
C ASP A 108 -3.23 -14.91 0.75
N LYS A 109 -4.31 -15.63 1.06
CA LYS A 109 -4.83 -15.74 2.41
C LYS A 109 -4.49 -17.13 2.93
N HIS A 110 -3.70 -17.18 4.00
CA HIS A 110 -3.30 -18.42 4.63
C HIS A 110 -3.75 -18.41 6.09
N ARG A 111 -4.18 -19.57 6.60
CA ARG A 111 -4.55 -19.71 8.01
C ARG A 111 -3.42 -20.42 8.76
N VAL A 112 -2.69 -19.68 9.57
CA VAL A 112 -1.66 -20.23 10.45
C VAL A 112 -2.32 -20.69 11.75
N ARG A 113 -2.53 -21.99 11.88
CA ARG A 113 -3.24 -22.62 13.02
C ARG A 113 -4.65 -22.06 13.21
N THR A 114 -4.77 -20.98 13.98
CA THR A 114 -6.01 -20.28 14.33
C THR A 114 -6.08 -18.86 13.79
N LEU A 115 -4.96 -18.28 13.34
CA LEU A 115 -4.89 -16.91 12.86
C LEU A 115 -4.98 -16.85 11.34
N ALA A 116 -5.85 -15.99 10.84
CA ALA A 116 -5.88 -15.65 9.42
C ALA A 116 -4.78 -14.63 9.13
N GLU A 117 -3.87 -14.98 8.23
CA GLU A 117 -2.84 -14.10 7.71
C GLU A 117 -3.07 -13.87 6.22
N SER A 118 -2.79 -12.65 5.76
CA SER A 118 -2.92 -12.27 4.36
C SER A 118 -1.63 -11.62 3.90
N VAL A 119 -1.13 -12.07 2.77
CA VAL A 119 0.05 -11.51 2.11
C VAL A 119 -0.39 -10.98 0.76
N MET A 120 -0.02 -9.75 0.44
CA MET A 120 -0.28 -9.13 -0.85
C MET A 120 1.03 -8.93 -1.61
N PHE A 121 1.07 -9.44 -2.83
CA PHE A 121 2.17 -9.25 -3.78
C PHE A 121 1.74 -8.26 -4.84
N VAL A 122 2.57 -7.27 -5.13
CA VAL A 122 2.30 -6.24 -6.14
C VAL A 122 3.35 -6.37 -7.23
N VAL A 123 2.90 -6.44 -8.48
CA VAL A 123 3.74 -6.55 -9.67
C VAL A 123 3.34 -5.43 -10.63
N GLY A 124 4.27 -4.54 -10.94
CA GLY A 124 4.10 -3.39 -11.83
C GLY A 124 5.46 -2.92 -12.33
#